data_AF-A0A658NID3-F1
#
_entry.id   AF-A0A658NID3-F1
#
_cell.length_a   1.000
_cell.length_b   1.000
_cell.length_c   1.000
_cell.angle_alpha   90.00
_cell.angle_beta   90.00
_cell.angle_gamma   90.00
#
_symmetry.space_group_name_H-M   'P 1'
#
loop_
_entity.id
_entity.type
_entity.pdbx_description
1 polymer ?
#
loop_
_entity_poly.entity_id
_entity_poly.type
_entity_poly.pdbx_seq_one_letter_code
_entity_poly.pdbx_strand_id
1 'polypeptide(L)' 'VMYNDFVLVGPKSDPAGARGNDIVAALTKLAAANAPFISRGDKSGTHAAENRFWATAGLTDKRGSGYKECGCGMGPA' A
#
# COMPACT_ATOMS: atom_id res chain seq x y z
N VAL A 1 7.51 -24.24 7.24
CA VAL A 1 7.89 -22.94 6.64
C VAL A 1 6.63 -22.35 6.07
N MET A 2 6.12 -21.23 6.60
CA MET A 2 4.93 -20.56 6.07
C MET A 2 5.37 -19.34 5.29
N TYR A 3 4.85 -19.19 4.07
CA TYR A 3 5.02 -18.01 3.24
C TYR A 3 3.68 -17.27 3.23
N ASN A 4 3.73 -15.95 3.36
CA ASN A 4 2.56 -15.08 3.19
C ASN A 4 2.81 -14.23 1.95
N ASP A 5 1.84 -14.22 1.05
CA ASP A 5 1.86 -13.36 -0.12
C ASP A 5 1.07 -12.08 0.16
N PHE A 6 1.61 -10.96 -0.30
CA PHE A 6 0.95 -9.66 -0.24
C PHE A 6 0.63 -9.21 -1.66
N VAL A 7 -0.62 -8.80 -1.88
CA VAL A 7 -1.10 -8.30 -3.17
C VAL A 7 -1.61 -6.87 -3.01
N LEU A 8 -1.26 -6.01 -3.96
CA LEU A 8 -1.82 -4.67 -4.07
C LEU A 8 -3.08 -4.74 -4.94
N VAL A 9 -4.21 -4.31 -4.40
CA VAL A 9 -5.50 -4.33 -5.09
C VAL A 9 -5.99 -2.90 -5.29
N GLY A 10 -6.57 -2.63 -6.47
CA GLY A 10 -7.08 -1.33 -6.84
C GLY A 10 -8.22 -1.41 -7.86
N PRO A 11 -8.79 -0.27 -8.25
CA PRO A 11 -9.89 -0.20 -9.21
C PRO A 11 -9.45 -0.69 -10.60
N LYS A 12 -10.39 -1.30 -11.35
CA LYS A 12 -10.15 -1.86 -12.69
C LYS A 12 -9.55 -0.86 -13.68
N SER A 13 -9.89 0.42 -13.54
CA SER A 13 -9.41 1.50 -14.41
C SER A 13 -7.95 1.89 -14.17
N ASP A 14 -7.31 1.40 -13.09
CA ASP A 14 -5.92 1.69 -12.71
C ASP A 14 -5.46 3.14 -12.98
N PRO A 15 -6.10 4.14 -12.35
CA PRO A 15 -5.76 5.55 -12.58
C PRO A 15 -4.33 5.90 -12.14
N ALA A 16 -3.71 5.08 -11.28
CA ALA A 16 -2.35 5.24 -10.81
C ALA A 16 -1.30 4.56 -11.71
N GLY A 17 -1.71 3.74 -12.68
CA GLY A 17 -0.81 2.94 -13.52
C GLY A 17 0.03 1.94 -12.72
N ALA A 18 -0.47 1.51 -11.56
CA ALA A 18 0.25 0.69 -10.58
C ALA A 18 0.26 -0.80 -10.94
N ARG A 19 -0.47 -1.22 -11.98
CA ARG A 19 -0.49 -2.61 -12.44
C ARG A 19 0.89 -3.08 -12.89
N GLY A 20 1.34 -4.22 -12.35
CA GLY A 20 2.62 -4.83 -12.69
C GLY A 20 3.01 -5.94 -11.72
N ASN A 21 4.25 -6.42 -11.85
CA ASN A 21 4.81 -7.49 -11.02
C ASN A 21 5.74 -6.96 -9.91
N ASP A 22 5.96 -5.65 -9.85
CA ASP A 22 6.85 -5.02 -8.88
C ASP A 22 6.06 -4.07 -7.97
N ILE A 23 5.97 -4.46 -6.69
CA ILE A 23 5.29 -3.68 -5.65
C ILE A 23 5.97 -2.32 -5.41
N VAL A 24 7.29 -2.25 -5.52
CA VAL A 24 8.04 -1.03 -5.28
C VAL A 24 7.70 -0.01 -6.35
N ALA A 25 7.78 -0.43 -7.62
CA ALA A 25 7.40 0.41 -8.75
C ALA A 25 5.93 0.85 -8.69
N ALA A 26 5.03 -0.06 -8.27
CA ALA A 26 3.62 0.25 -8.10
C ALA A 26 3.37 1.33 -7.02
N LEU A 27 4.02 1.20 -5.85
CA LEU A 27 3.94 2.19 -4.78
C LEU A 27 4.53 3.54 -5.20
N THR A 28 5.62 3.55 -5.97
CA THR A 28 6.19 4.79 -6.52
C THR A 28 5.23 5.51 -7.46
N LYS A 29 4.58 4.79 -8.36
CA LYS A 29 3.57 5.38 -9.25
C LYS A 29 2.36 5.88 -8.48
N LEU A 30 1.93 5.12 -7.47
CA LEU A 30 0.81 5.50 -6.61
C LEU A 30 1.09 6.80 -5.86
N ALA A 31 2.28 6.94 -5.28
CA ALA A 31 2.73 8.16 -4.63
C ALA A 31 2.85 9.33 -5.64
N ALA A 32 3.42 9.09 -6.82
CA ALA A 32 3.55 10.11 -7.87
C ALA A 32 2.18 10.61 -8.37
N ALA A 33 1.20 9.73 -8.49
CA ALA A 33 -0.17 10.04 -8.87
C ALA A 33 -1.00 10.65 -7.72
N ASN A 34 -0.46 10.72 -6.49
CA ASN A 34 -1.22 11.02 -5.27
C ASN A 34 -2.54 10.23 -5.18
N ALA A 35 -2.53 8.99 -5.66
CA ALA A 35 -3.72 8.17 -5.69
C ALA A 35 -4.12 7.76 -4.26
N PRO A 36 -5.42 7.57 -4.00
CA PRO A 36 -5.89 7.17 -2.68
C PRO A 36 -5.34 5.79 -2.33
N PHE A 37 -4.72 5.69 -1.16
CA PHE A 37 -4.21 4.44 -0.60
C PHE A 37 -4.75 4.28 0.81
N ILE A 38 -5.39 3.15 1.09
CA ILE A 38 -5.94 2.88 2.41
C ILE A 38 -5.02 1.92 3.14
N SER A 39 -4.37 2.41 4.18
CA SER A 39 -3.62 1.60 5.11
C SER A 39 -4.54 1.07 6.21
N ARG A 40 -4.29 -0.15 6.66
CA ARG A 40 -5.00 -0.73 7.81
C ARG A 40 -4.76 0.09 9.09
N GLY A 41 -3.56 0.62 9.31
CA GLY A 41 -3.22 1.44 10.48
C GLY A 41 -3.42 0.73 11.84
N ASP A 42 -3.56 -0.59 11.84
CA ASP A 42 -4.02 -1.40 12.99
C ASP A 42 -2.87 -2.10 13.74
N LYS A 43 -1.61 -1.76 13.45
CA LYS A 43 -0.39 -2.45 13.96
C LYS A 43 -0.36 -3.96 13.68
N SER A 44 -1.18 -4.45 12.74
CA SER A 44 -1.16 -5.86 12.34
C SER A 44 0.07 -6.21 11.50
N GLY A 45 0.27 -7.52 11.25
CA GLY A 45 1.29 -8.00 10.32
C GLY A 45 1.17 -7.40 8.92
N THR A 46 -0.06 -7.10 8.45
CA THR A 46 -0.28 -6.43 7.16
C THR A 46 0.20 -4.99 7.19
N HIS A 47 -0.09 -4.24 8.26
CA HIS A 47 0.42 -2.86 8.42
C HIS A 47 1.96 -2.83 8.52
N ALA A 48 2.57 -3.80 9.21
CA ALA A 48 4.02 -3.94 9.27
C ALA A 48 4.63 -4.26 7.90
N ALA A 49 4.01 -5.16 7.13
CA ALA A 49 4.47 -5.52 5.78
C ALA A 49 4.36 -4.32 4.81
N GLU A 50 3.24 -3.61 4.84
CA GLU A 50 3.02 -2.40 4.05
C GLU A 50 4.09 -1.33 4.33
N ASN A 51 4.36 -1.01 5.60
CA ASN A 51 5.41 -0.07 5.98
C ASN A 51 6.79 -0.51 5.48
N ARG A 52 7.08 -1.82 5.50
CA ARG A 52 8.32 -2.37 4.94
C ARG A 52 8.41 -2.14 3.42
N PHE A 53 7.33 -2.31 2.68
CA PHE A 53 7.31 -2.04 1.24
C PHE A 53 7.47 -0.54 0.94
N TRP A 54 6.79 0.33 1.69
CA TRP A 54 6.98 1.79 1.57
C TRP A 54 8.42 2.23 1.88
N ALA A 55 9.04 1.64 2.91
CA ALA A 55 10.44 1.88 3.23
C ALA A 55 11.39 1.37 2.14
N THR A 56 11.11 0.19 1.57
CA THR A 56 11.87 -0.37 0.45
C THR A 56 11.77 0.51 -0.80
N ALA A 57 10.62 1.15 -1.02
CA ALA A 57 10.44 2.13 -2.09
C ALA A 57 11.09 3.49 -1.81
N GLY A 58 11.65 3.71 -0.61
CA GLY A 58 12.18 5.02 -0.21
C GLY A 58 11.10 6.10 -0.11
N LEU A 59 9.85 5.70 0.10
CA LEU A 59 8.66 6.57 0.08
C LEU A 59 7.99 6.67 1.45
N THR A 60 8.68 6.28 2.52
CA THR A 60 8.16 6.31 3.90
C THR A 60 7.58 7.68 4.28
N ASP A 61 8.21 8.76 3.83
CA ASP A 61 7.81 10.15 4.10
C ASP A 61 7.11 10.82 2.90
N LYS A 62 6.95 10.07 1.80
CA LYS A 62 6.42 10.54 0.51
C LYS A 62 5.25 9.67 0.03
N ARG A 63 4.46 9.12 0.94
CA ARG A 63 3.27 8.30 0.62
C ARG A 63 2.18 9.10 -0.11
N GLY A 64 2.29 10.43 -0.09
CA GLY A 64 1.33 11.35 -0.69
C GLY A 64 0.16 11.66 0.25
N SER A 65 -0.60 12.70 -0.07
CA SER A 65 -1.79 13.10 0.69
C SER A 65 -2.97 12.12 0.52
N GLY A 66 -2.88 11.21 -0.46
CA GLY A 66 -3.83 10.14 -0.70
C GLY A 66 -3.74 8.98 0.31
N TYR A 67 -2.66 8.90 1.09
CA TYR A 67 -2.49 7.87 2.11
C TYR A 67 -3.42 8.15 3.30
N LYS A 68 -4.37 7.25 3.53
CA LYS A 68 -5.33 7.32 4.63
C LYS A 68 -5.24 6.06 5.46
N GLU A 69 -5.10 6.24 6.76
CA GLU A 69 -5.13 5.13 7.71
C GLU A 69 -6.58 4.95 8.16
N CYS A 70 -7.16 3.78 7.85
CA CYS A 70 -8.52 3.45 8.29
C CYS A 70 -8.54 3.28 9.82
N GLY A 71 -7.43 2.80 10.42
CA GLY A 71 -7.41 2.38 11.83
C GLY A 71 -8.37 1.22 12.11
N CYS A 72 -8.94 0.66 11.06
CA CYS A 72 -9.91 -0.41 11.09
C CYS A 72 -9.14 -1.69 11.41
N GLY A 73 -9.32 -2.22 12.62
CA GLY A 73 -8.68 -3.45 13.09
C GLY A 73 -9.04 -4.69 12.27
N MET A 74 -8.81 -5.89 12.81
CA MET A 74 -9.35 -7.13 12.23
C MET A 74 -10.86 -7.24 12.44
N GLY A 75 -11.63 -6.35 11.83
CA GLY A 75 -13.09 -6.35 11.77
C GLY A 75 -13.51 -5.78 10.41
N PRO A 76 -14.67 -6.21 9.88
CA PRO A 76 -15.11 -5.73 8.57
C PRO A 76 -15.32 -4.21 8.64
N ALA A 77 -14.71 -3.51 7.68
CA ALA A 77 -14.94 -2.10 7.39
C ALA A 77 -15.79 -1.98 6.12
#